data_AF-J9DP61-F1
#
_entry.id   AF-J9DP61-F1
#
_cell.length_a   1.000
_cell.length_b   1.000
_cell.length_c   1.000
_cell.angle_alpha   90.00
_cell.angle_beta   90.00
_cell.angle_gamma   90.00
#
_symmetry.space_group_name_H-M   'P 1'
#
loop_
_entity.id
_entity.type
_entity.pdbx_description
1 polymer ?
#
loop_
_entity_poly.entity_id
_entity_poly.type
_entity_poly.pdbx_seq_one_letter_code
_entity_poly.pdbx_strand_id
1 'polypeptide(L)'
;MEILHLLFKTKQLKLSSAQELIQDIAQKSHGYTGGDLKAVLHRVFANFEFSGDENELLQRFDIALKRVHPTGIRQFVLQVPDVNWEDIGGNRELKMKIEQAILWPYRYPEIFKRFASKPPSGILLYGPPGCSKTLIARAIASQSRMNFLAVKGPELFSKWVGESERAIRELFRRARQ
;
A
#
# COMPACT_ATOMS: atom_id res chain seq x y z
N MET A 1 -1.70 12.06 4.05
CA MET A 1 -1.43 13.52 4.04
C MET A 1 -2.23 14.25 5.12
N GLU A 2 -3.57 14.24 5.11
CA GLU A 2 -4.38 14.99 6.10
C GLU A 2 -4.14 14.61 7.57
N ILE A 3 -4.01 13.31 7.87
CA ILE A 3 -3.77 12.85 9.25
C ILE A 3 -2.44 13.37 9.80
N LEU A 4 -1.39 13.38 8.98
CA LEU A 4 -0.09 13.94 9.36
C LEU A 4 -0.19 15.44 9.56
N HIS A 5 -0.82 16.18 8.65
CA HIS A 5 -1.05 17.62 8.83
C HIS A 5 -1.82 17.95 10.12
N LEU A 6 -2.87 17.19 10.44
CA LEU A 6 -3.65 17.36 11.68
C LEU A 6 -2.78 17.14 12.92
N LEU A 7 -1.98 16.07 12.92
CA LEU A 7 -1.14 15.70 14.06
C LEU A 7 0.05 16.66 14.25
N PHE A 8 0.67 17.16 13.18
CA PHE A 8 1.75 18.16 13.27
C PHE A 8 1.21 19.53 13.71
N LYS A 9 0.00 19.90 13.28
CA LYS A 9 -0.68 21.13 13.74
C LYS A 9 -0.98 21.10 15.24
N THR A 10 -1.36 19.93 15.79
CA THR A 10 -1.54 19.78 17.25
C THR A 10 -0.26 19.93 18.07
N LYS A 11 0.92 19.86 17.43
CA LYS A 11 2.23 20.06 18.07
C LYS A 11 2.89 21.41 17.74
N GLN A 12 2.14 22.37 17.17
CA GLN A 12 2.59 23.74 16.88
C GLN A 12 3.84 23.88 16.00
N LEU A 13 4.17 22.87 15.19
CA LEU A 13 5.26 22.98 14.21
C LEU A 13 4.82 23.92 13.09
N LYS A 14 5.60 24.96 12.76
CA LYS A 14 5.28 25.88 11.66
C LYS A 14 5.49 25.17 10.31
N LEU A 15 4.39 24.69 9.73
CA LEU A 15 4.36 23.81 8.55
C LEU A 15 4.71 24.47 7.21
N SER A 16 4.97 25.78 7.16
CA SER A 16 5.09 26.52 5.89
C SER A 16 6.29 26.11 5.01
N SER A 17 7.34 25.52 5.59
CA SER A 17 8.47 24.89 4.87
C SER A 17 8.36 23.36 4.76
N ALA A 18 7.44 22.73 5.49
CA ALA A 18 7.46 21.28 5.76
C ALA A 18 6.60 20.42 4.79
N GLN A 19 6.19 20.94 3.63
CA GLN A 19 5.38 20.15 2.68
C GLN A 19 6.13 18.96 2.11
N GLU A 20 7.41 19.13 1.76
CA GLU A 20 8.27 18.05 1.25
C GLU A 20 8.52 16.99 2.33
N LEU A 21 8.81 17.44 3.56
CA LEU A 21 8.98 16.58 4.72
C LEU A 21 7.75 15.69 4.98
N ILE A 22 6.55 16.27 4.90
CA ILE A 22 5.31 15.52 5.12
C ILE A 22 5.05 14.55 3.98
N GLN A 23 5.43 14.88 2.74
CA GLN A 23 5.35 13.94 1.64
C GLN A 23 6.30 12.75 1.84
N ASP A 24 7.54 12.98 2.25
CA ASP A 24 8.50 11.89 2.50
C ASP A 24 8.02 10.97 3.64
N ILE A 25 7.56 11.56 4.75
CA ILE A 25 6.95 10.83 5.85
C ILE A 25 5.70 10.07 5.40
N ALA A 26 4.85 10.66 4.56
CA ALA A 26 3.63 10.02 4.05
C ALA A 26 3.97 8.82 3.14
N GLN A 27 5.02 8.92 2.32
CA GLN A 27 5.50 7.80 1.50
C GLN A 27 6.00 6.65 2.39
N LYS A 28 6.77 6.95 3.44
CA LYS A 28 7.35 5.96 4.35
C LYS A 28 6.35 5.35 5.34
N SER A 29 5.22 6.00 5.58
CA SER A 29 4.19 5.55 6.53
C SER A 29 2.99 4.86 5.89
N HIS A 30 3.16 4.36 4.65
CA HIS A 30 2.12 3.55 4.01
C HIS A 30 1.76 2.33 4.87
N GLY A 31 0.47 2.14 5.14
CA GLY A 31 -0.04 1.04 5.96
C GLY A 31 -0.18 1.29 7.46
N TYR A 32 0.25 2.46 7.94
CA TYR A 32 0.05 2.90 9.32
C TYR A 32 -1.36 3.51 9.47
N THR A 33 -2.07 3.14 10.52
CA THR A 33 -3.34 3.79 10.89
C THR A 33 -3.07 5.11 11.62
N GLY A 34 -4.11 5.93 11.82
CA GLY A 34 -4.00 7.14 12.64
C GLY A 34 -3.53 6.85 14.08
N GLY A 35 -3.88 5.69 14.64
CA GLY A 35 -3.39 5.24 15.95
C GLY A 35 -1.90 4.91 15.92
N ASP A 36 -1.43 4.22 14.88
CA ASP A 36 -0.01 3.91 14.72
C ASP A 36 0.81 5.19 14.52
N LEU A 37 0.34 6.11 13.67
CA LEU A 37 1.00 7.41 13.45
C LEU A 37 1.06 8.24 14.74
N LYS A 38 0.01 8.22 15.55
CA LYS A 38 0.02 8.86 16.87
C LYS A 38 1.08 8.25 17.79
N ALA A 39 1.24 6.91 17.78
CA ALA A 39 2.27 6.23 18.55
C ALA A 39 3.69 6.53 18.04
N VAL A 40 3.88 6.64 16.73
CA VAL A 40 5.14 7.07 16.10
C VAL A 40 5.50 8.48 16.57
N LEU A 41 4.57 9.44 16.44
CA LEU A 41 4.80 10.83 16.87
C LEU A 41 5.07 10.95 18.36
N HIS A 42 4.34 10.20 19.19
CA HIS A 42 4.61 10.17 20.62
C HIS A 42 6.06 9.76 20.92
N ARG A 43 6.63 8.82 20.16
CA ARG A 43 8.02 8.39 20.33
C ARG A 43 9.03 9.40 19.78
N VAL A 44 8.72 10.05 18.65
CA VAL A 44 9.57 11.10 18.08
C VAL A 44 9.75 12.25 19.07
N PHE A 45 8.65 12.67 19.72
CA PHE A 45 8.65 13.83 20.63
C PHE A 45 8.82 13.47 22.11
N ALA A 46 8.92 12.20 22.50
CA ALA A 46 9.02 11.81 23.92
C ALA A 46 10.23 12.43 24.65
N ASN A 47 11.32 12.70 23.92
CA ASN A 47 12.55 13.32 24.43
C ASN A 47 13.17 14.25 23.37
N PHE A 48 12.34 15.03 22.68
CA PHE A 48 12.78 15.92 21.62
C PHE A 48 11.95 17.19 21.59
N GLU A 49 12.61 18.32 21.81
CA GLU A 49 12.09 19.62 21.43
C GLU A 49 12.64 19.95 20.05
N PHE A 50 11.74 20.25 19.12
CA PHE A 50 12.13 20.54 17.75
C PHE A 50 12.95 21.83 17.69
N SER A 51 14.23 21.67 17.35
CA SER A 51 15.21 22.76 17.23
C SER A 51 15.16 23.50 15.89
N GLY A 52 14.35 23.03 14.93
CA GLY A 52 14.33 23.54 13.55
C GLY A 52 15.09 22.67 12.54
N ASP A 53 15.81 21.64 12.98
CA ASP A 53 16.50 20.71 12.09
C ASP A 53 15.55 19.64 11.53
N GLU A 54 15.22 19.78 10.24
CA GLU A 54 14.35 18.86 9.51
C GLU A 54 14.99 17.48 9.30
N ASN A 55 16.33 17.40 9.20
CA ASN A 55 17.04 16.13 9.01
C ASN A 55 17.05 15.29 10.29
N GLU A 56 17.25 15.93 11.45
CA GLU A 56 17.16 15.21 12.74
C GLU A 56 15.74 14.67 12.96
N LEU A 57 14.73 15.46 12.60
CA LEU A 57 13.32 15.05 12.69
C LEU A 57 13.02 13.83 11.79
N LEU A 58 13.53 13.82 10.56
CA LEU A 58 13.42 12.68 9.64
C LEU A 58 14.06 11.41 10.21
N GLN A 59 15.30 11.52 10.70
CA GLN A 59 16.00 10.36 11.28
C GLN A 59 15.26 9.78 12.48
N ARG A 60 14.74 10.65 13.36
CA ARG A 60 13.91 10.20 14.49
C ARG A 60 12.62 9.55 14.03
N PHE A 61 12.00 10.05 12.97
CA PHE A 61 10.81 9.44 12.38
C PHE A 61 11.10 8.05 11.84
N ASP A 62 12.21 7.86 11.12
CA ASP A 62 12.65 6.56 10.62
C ASP A 62 12.92 5.56 11.76
N ILE A 63 13.56 6.01 12.86
CA ILE A 63 13.77 5.18 14.05
C ILE A 63 12.44 4.80 14.71
N ALA A 64 11.50 5.75 14.79
CA ALA A 64 10.20 5.52 15.42
C ALA A 64 9.33 4.57 14.58
N LEU A 65 9.31 4.71 13.25
CA LEU A 65 8.64 3.80 12.32
C LEU A 65 9.17 2.37 12.47
N LYS A 66 10.49 2.17 12.55
CA LYS A 66 11.08 0.82 12.76
C LYS A 66 10.62 0.14 14.05
N ARG A 67 10.17 0.91 15.05
CA ARG A 67 9.73 0.37 16.35
C ARG A 67 8.22 0.24 16.48
N VAL A 68 7.43 0.96 15.68
CA VAL A 68 5.97 0.89 15.72
C VAL A 68 5.53 -0.05 14.60
N HIS A 69 4.91 -1.17 14.98
CA HIS A 69 4.38 -2.09 13.99
C HIS A 69 3.04 -1.57 13.47
N PRO A 70 2.86 -1.40 12.14
CA PRO A 70 1.60 -0.95 11.59
C PRO A 70 0.48 -1.96 11.91
N THR A 71 -0.58 -1.51 12.58
CA THR A 71 -1.71 -2.37 12.95
C THR A 71 -2.75 -2.49 11.87
N GLY A 72 -2.79 -1.55 10.91
CA GLY A 72 -3.74 -1.58 9.79
C GLY A 72 -3.55 -2.76 8.83
N ILE A 73 -2.35 -3.34 8.79
CA ILE A 73 -1.90 -4.31 7.77
C ILE A 73 -1.72 -5.75 8.31
N ARG A 74 -2.13 -6.02 9.54
CA ARG A 74 -1.51 -7.05 10.39
C ARG A 74 -1.46 -8.53 9.95
N GLN A 75 -1.96 -8.99 8.79
CA GLN A 75 -1.85 -10.44 8.43
C GLN A 75 -1.65 -10.83 6.95
N PHE A 76 -1.71 -9.95 5.94
CA PHE A 76 -1.77 -10.40 4.53
C PHE A 76 -1.02 -9.53 3.50
N VAL A 77 -0.11 -8.66 3.94
CA VAL A 77 0.67 -7.83 3.02
C VAL A 77 2.06 -8.42 2.89
N LEU A 78 2.25 -9.21 1.85
CA LEU A 78 3.57 -9.29 1.24
C LEU A 78 3.91 -7.86 0.77
N GLN A 79 5.03 -7.32 1.25
CA GLN A 79 5.56 -6.01 0.90
C GLN A 79 5.36 -5.71 -0.59
N VAL A 80 4.86 -4.51 -0.91
CA VAL A 80 4.76 -4.05 -2.30
C VAL A 80 6.15 -4.18 -2.92
N PRO A 81 6.32 -5.03 -3.94
CA PRO A 81 7.61 -5.27 -4.55
C PRO A 81 8.10 -4.04 -5.28
N ASP A 82 9.39 -3.73 -5.15
CA ASP A 82 10.07 -2.74 -6.00
C ASP A 82 10.35 -3.35 -7.39
N VAL A 83 9.29 -3.58 -8.17
CA VAL A 83 9.35 -4.07 -9.54
C VAL A 83 8.53 -3.13 -10.41
N ASN A 84 9.15 -2.58 -11.44
CA ASN A 84 8.51 -1.67 -12.38
C ASN A 84 8.04 -2.39 -13.64
N TRP A 85 7.20 -1.71 -14.43
CA TRP A 85 6.62 -2.28 -15.65
C TRP A 85 7.68 -2.49 -16.73
N GLU A 86 8.69 -1.63 -16.72
CA GLU A 86 9.84 -1.59 -17.60
C GLU A 86 10.80 -2.76 -17.36
N ASP A 87 10.85 -3.28 -16.13
CA ASP A 87 11.72 -4.40 -15.74
C ASP A 87 11.28 -5.73 -16.36
N ILE A 88 10.07 -5.80 -16.92
CA ILE A 88 9.49 -7.00 -17.49
C ILE A 88 9.67 -6.98 -19.01
N GLY A 89 10.58 -7.81 -19.54
CA GLY A 89 10.74 -7.98 -20.98
C GLY A 89 9.51 -8.60 -21.66
N GLY A 90 9.17 -8.10 -22.86
CA GLY A 90 8.15 -8.68 -23.75
C GLY A 90 6.71 -8.53 -23.25
N ASN A 91 5.85 -9.49 -23.65
CA ASN A 91 4.44 -9.60 -23.21
C ASN A 91 3.58 -8.35 -23.43
N ARG A 92 3.85 -7.57 -24.49
CA ARG A 92 3.18 -6.27 -24.74
C ARG A 92 1.66 -6.39 -24.79
N GLU A 93 1.14 -7.42 -25.44
CA GLU A 93 -0.31 -7.66 -25.54
C GLU A 93 -0.93 -7.98 -24.17
N LEU A 94 -0.28 -8.85 -23.38
CA LEU A 94 -0.73 -9.19 -22.03
C LEU A 94 -0.72 -7.97 -21.12
N LYS A 95 0.37 -7.19 -21.15
CA LYS A 95 0.49 -5.94 -20.39
C LYS A 95 -0.67 -4.99 -20.73
N MET A 96 -0.92 -4.77 -22.01
CA MET A 96 -2.02 -3.91 -22.47
C MET A 96 -3.38 -4.42 -21.99
N LYS A 97 -3.67 -5.72 -22.12
CA LYS A 97 -4.92 -6.32 -21.63
C LYS A 97 -5.11 -6.13 -20.13
N ILE A 98 -4.05 -6.27 -19.34
CA ILE A 98 -4.14 -6.10 -17.89
C ILE A 98 -4.30 -4.62 -17.51
N GLU A 99 -3.59 -3.70 -18.17
CA GLU A 99 -3.80 -2.26 -17.97
C GLU A 99 -5.24 -1.84 -18.27
N GLN A 100 -5.81 -2.37 -19.36
CA GLN A 100 -7.21 -2.14 -19.73
C GLN A 100 -8.19 -2.70 -18.70
N ALA A 101 -7.90 -3.86 -18.14
CA ALA A 101 -8.76 -4.52 -17.17
C ALA A 101 -8.72 -3.87 -15.79
N ILE A 102 -7.56 -3.37 -15.36
CA ILE A 102 -7.33 -2.88 -13.99
C ILE A 102 -7.22 -1.36 -13.94
N LEU A 103 -6.32 -0.77 -14.72
CA LEU A 103 -5.98 0.65 -14.60
C LEU A 103 -7.02 1.55 -15.27
N TRP A 104 -7.60 1.14 -16.40
CA TRP A 104 -8.55 1.98 -17.13
C TRP A 104 -9.87 2.23 -16.37
N PRO A 105 -10.50 1.24 -15.71
CA PRO A 105 -11.67 1.50 -14.88
C PRO A 105 -11.38 2.49 -13.76
N TYR A 106 -10.16 2.47 -13.22
CA TYR A 106 -9.72 3.40 -12.18
C TYR A 106 -9.41 4.80 -12.72
N ARG A 107 -8.72 4.91 -13.87
CA ARG A 107 -8.35 6.20 -14.48
C ARG A 107 -9.52 6.91 -15.16
N TYR A 108 -10.47 6.16 -15.71
CA TYR A 108 -11.56 6.68 -16.53
C TYR A 108 -12.96 6.26 -16.03
N PRO A 109 -13.30 6.47 -14.76
CA PRO A 109 -14.55 5.97 -14.19
C PRO A 109 -15.79 6.53 -14.88
N GLU A 110 -15.73 7.77 -15.38
CA GLU A 110 -16.84 8.43 -16.07
C GLU A 110 -17.21 7.77 -17.40
N ILE A 111 -16.22 7.21 -18.12
CA ILE A 111 -16.47 6.46 -19.35
C ILE A 111 -17.21 5.17 -19.02
N PHE A 112 -16.74 4.41 -18.04
CA PHE A 112 -17.38 3.15 -17.64
C PHE A 112 -18.80 3.33 -17.10
N LYS A 113 -19.06 4.44 -16.37
CA LYS A 113 -20.43 4.80 -15.94
C LYS A 113 -21.36 5.07 -17.12
N ARG A 114 -20.91 5.79 -18.14
CA ARG A 114 -21.72 6.14 -19.32
C ARG A 114 -22.07 4.93 -20.18
N PHE A 115 -21.13 3.99 -20.32
CA PHE A 115 -21.34 2.79 -21.14
C PHE A 115 -21.98 1.62 -20.37
N ALA A 116 -22.37 1.82 -19.11
CA ALA A 116 -22.87 0.76 -18.21
C ALA A 116 -21.98 -0.49 -18.17
N SER A 117 -20.69 -0.33 -18.50
CA SER A 117 -19.74 -1.43 -18.53
C SER A 117 -19.16 -1.62 -17.13
N LYS A 118 -19.29 -2.83 -16.59
CA LYS A 118 -18.69 -3.18 -15.30
C LYS A 118 -17.23 -3.57 -15.50
N PRO A 119 -16.31 -3.14 -14.61
CA PRO A 119 -14.95 -3.67 -14.62
C PRO A 119 -14.96 -5.19 -14.44
N PRO A 120 -13.96 -5.91 -14.97
CA PRO A 120 -13.86 -7.34 -14.82
C PRO A 120 -13.76 -7.74 -13.35
N SER A 121 -14.49 -8.78 -12.95
CA SER A 121 -14.56 -9.25 -11.55
C SER A 121 -13.28 -9.95 -11.08
N GLY A 122 -12.39 -10.34 -11.99
CA GLY A 122 -11.14 -11.03 -11.68
C GLY A 122 -10.33 -11.35 -12.94
N ILE A 123 -9.03 -11.58 -12.76
CA ILE A 123 -8.08 -11.94 -13.82
C ILE A 123 -7.35 -13.22 -13.39
N LEU A 124 -7.28 -14.19 -14.30
CA LEU A 124 -6.54 -15.43 -14.10
C LEU A 124 -5.31 -15.44 -15.02
N LEU A 125 -4.12 -15.44 -14.43
CA LEU A 125 -2.86 -15.60 -15.17
C LEU A 125 -2.42 -17.07 -15.10
N TYR A 126 -2.35 -17.76 -16.23
CA TYR A 126 -1.96 -19.17 -16.31
C TYR A 126 -0.90 -19.40 -17.41
N GLY A 127 -0.17 -20.51 -17.30
CA GLY A 127 0.86 -20.92 -18.25
C GLY A 127 2.07 -21.58 -17.58
N PRO A 128 3.08 -22.03 -18.35
CA PRO A 128 4.25 -22.74 -17.83
C PRO A 128 5.08 -21.89 -16.84
N PRO A 129 5.84 -22.51 -15.93
CA PRO A 129 6.71 -21.77 -15.02
C PRO A 129 7.72 -20.91 -15.81
N GLY A 130 8.12 -19.77 -15.25
CA GLY A 130 9.11 -18.87 -15.90
C GLY A 130 8.55 -17.80 -16.84
N CYS A 131 7.25 -17.79 -17.18
CA CYS A 131 6.67 -16.72 -18.04
C CYS A 131 6.24 -15.45 -17.28
N SER A 132 6.99 -15.02 -16.26
CA SER A 132 6.80 -13.73 -15.55
C SER A 132 5.40 -13.42 -14.99
N LYS A 133 4.49 -14.39 -14.86
CA LYS A 133 3.12 -14.19 -14.34
C LYS A 133 3.10 -13.50 -12.97
N THR A 134 3.88 -14.03 -12.03
CA THR A 134 4.00 -13.46 -10.69
C THR A 134 4.68 -12.10 -10.72
N LEU A 135 5.69 -11.90 -11.57
CA LEU A 135 6.37 -10.60 -11.72
C LEU A 135 5.44 -9.53 -12.27
N ILE A 136 4.60 -9.85 -13.26
CA ILE A 136 3.58 -8.94 -13.80
C ILE A 136 2.60 -8.52 -12.70
N ALA A 137 2.09 -9.46 -11.90
CA ALA A 137 1.20 -9.13 -10.79
C ALA A 137 1.85 -8.18 -9.77
N ARG A 138 3.13 -8.38 -9.47
CA ARG A 138 3.93 -7.54 -8.58
C ARG A 138 4.17 -6.13 -9.17
N ALA A 139 4.44 -6.03 -10.46
CA ALA A 139 4.65 -4.73 -11.12
C ALA A 139 3.36 -3.90 -11.21
N ILE A 140 2.21 -4.53 -11.43
CA ILE A 140 0.89 -3.85 -11.36
C ILE A 140 0.66 -3.28 -9.97
N ALA A 141 0.99 -4.05 -8.93
CA ALA A 141 0.84 -3.62 -7.55
C ALA A 141 1.67 -2.35 -7.28
N SER A 142 2.93 -2.34 -7.72
CA SER A 142 3.81 -1.18 -7.59
C SER A 142 3.28 0.05 -8.34
N GLN A 143 2.88 -0.14 -9.61
CA GLN A 143 2.50 0.97 -10.48
C GLN A 143 1.10 1.55 -10.17
N SER A 144 0.18 0.73 -9.65
CA SER A 144 -1.21 1.14 -9.42
C SER A 144 -1.39 2.10 -8.23
N ARG A 145 -0.40 2.23 -7.34
CA ARG A 145 -0.52 2.94 -6.04
C ARG A 145 -1.74 2.50 -5.21
N MET A 146 -2.26 1.30 -5.48
CA MET A 146 -3.40 0.72 -4.77
C MET A 146 -2.91 -0.17 -3.63
N ASN A 147 -3.77 -0.40 -2.64
CA ASN A 147 -3.51 -1.38 -1.60
C ASN A 147 -3.46 -2.77 -2.23
N PHE A 148 -2.29 -3.42 -2.17
CA PHE A 148 -2.07 -4.75 -2.73
C PHE A 148 -2.04 -5.81 -1.64
N LEU A 149 -2.93 -6.80 -1.76
CA LEU A 149 -3.01 -7.96 -0.86
C LEU A 149 -2.51 -9.19 -1.63
N ALA A 150 -1.24 -9.55 -1.40
CA ALA A 150 -0.68 -10.79 -1.93
C ALA A 150 -0.78 -11.90 -0.89
N VAL A 151 -1.44 -12.99 -1.27
CA VAL A 151 -1.57 -14.19 -0.43
C VAL A 151 -1.12 -15.39 -1.22
N LYS A 152 -0.22 -16.19 -0.66
CA LYS A 152 0.15 -17.48 -1.28
C LYS A 152 -0.89 -18.52 -0.91
N GLY A 153 -1.28 -19.36 -1.87
CA GLY A 153 -2.25 -20.43 -1.63
C GLY A 153 -1.98 -21.25 -0.35
N PRO A 154 -0.74 -21.76 -0.14
CA PRO A 154 -0.38 -22.48 1.09
C PRO A 154 -0.59 -21.72 2.39
N GLU A 155 -0.50 -20.38 2.38
CA GLU A 155 -0.71 -19.54 3.58
C GLU A 155 -2.20 -19.47 3.99
N LEU A 156 -3.12 -19.78 3.07
CA LEU A 156 -4.55 -19.86 3.36
C LEU A 156 -4.98 -21.22 3.90
N PHE A 157 -4.15 -22.26 3.77
CA PHE A 157 -4.48 -23.59 4.25
C PHE A 157 -4.04 -23.75 5.71
N SER A 158 -5.03 -24.01 6.57
CA SER A 158 -4.81 -24.38 7.97
C SER A 158 -5.18 -25.85 8.21
N LYS A 159 -4.55 -26.46 9.21
CA LYS A 159 -4.90 -27.82 9.67
C LYS A 159 -6.24 -27.87 10.44
N TRP A 160 -6.77 -26.70 10.80
CA TRP A 160 -7.95 -26.55 11.65
C TRP A 160 -9.18 -26.30 10.78
N VAL A 161 -10.24 -27.08 11.01
CA VAL A 161 -11.47 -26.99 10.21
C VAL A 161 -12.12 -25.60 10.38
N GLY A 162 -12.43 -24.94 9.26
CA GLY A 162 -13.14 -23.65 9.26
C GLY A 162 -12.26 -22.41 9.38
N GLU A 163 -10.96 -22.55 9.69
CA GLU A 163 -10.04 -21.40 9.77
C GLU A 163 -9.68 -20.85 8.39
N SER A 164 -9.47 -21.73 7.40
CA SER A 164 -9.13 -21.36 6.02
C SER A 164 -10.24 -20.50 5.38
N GLU A 165 -11.51 -20.87 5.57
CA GLU A 165 -12.67 -20.13 5.08
C GLU A 165 -12.82 -18.78 5.78
N ARG A 166 -12.53 -18.74 7.09
CA ARG A 166 -12.51 -17.49 7.87
C ARG A 166 -11.45 -16.55 7.35
N ALA A 167 -10.24 -17.04 7.07
CA ALA A 167 -9.14 -16.27 6.53
C ALA A 167 -9.48 -15.69 5.14
N ILE A 168 -10.07 -16.48 4.26
CA ILE A 168 -10.52 -16.01 2.94
C ILE A 168 -11.60 -14.93 3.09
N ARG A 169 -12.61 -15.14 3.95
CA ARG A 169 -13.68 -14.16 4.16
C ARG A 169 -13.13 -12.85 4.72
N GLU A 170 -12.22 -12.93 5.66
CA GLU A 170 -11.55 -11.77 6.26
C GLU A 170 -10.68 -11.03 5.23
N LEU A 171 -9.95 -11.76 4.38
CA LEU A 171 -9.16 -11.19 3.29
C LEU A 171 -10.04 -10.36 2.34
N PHE A 172 -11.14 -10.92 1.86
CA PHE A 172 -12.08 -10.20 0.99
C PHE A 172 -12.82 -9.07 1.73
N ARG A 173 -13.06 -9.20 3.03
CA ARG A 173 -13.64 -8.11 3.84
C ARG A 173 -12.70 -6.92 3.89
N ARG A 174 -11.41 -7.15 4.11
CA ARG A 174 -10.38 -6.10 4.10
C ARG A 174 -10.18 -5.49 2.72
N ALA A 175 -10.21 -6.29 1.65
CA ALA A 175 -10.07 -5.79 0.28
C ALA A 175 -11.19 -4.82 -0.15
N ARG A 176 -12.34 -4.81 0.55
CA ARG A 176 -13.46 -3.89 0.30
C ARG A 176 -13.37 -2.57 1.08
N GLN A 177 -12.50 -2.48 2.09
CA GLN A 177 -12.32 -1.29 2.94
C GLN A 177 -11.25 -0.38 2.36
#